data_AF-A0AA43A646-F1
#
_entry.id   AF-A0AA43A646-F1
#
_cell.length_a   1.000
_cell.length_b   1.000
_cell.length_c   1.000
_cell.angle_alpha   90.00
_cell.angle_beta   90.00
_cell.angle_gamma   90.00
#
_symmetry.space_group_name_H-M   'P 1'
#
loop_
_entity.id
_entity.type
_entity.pdbx_description
1 polymer ?
#
loop_
_entity_poly.entity_id
_entity_poly.type
_entity_poly.pdbx_seq_one_letter_code
_entity_poly.pdbx_strand_id
1 'polypeptide(L)'
;MRTRWVNFHACRQTKLTMSRRLLSLILLLPLPLVAVTAHAMGVPLVAQSQADAARSTPKTGGAKARAAATPQVRAPMVVTGTGAGQSGYVHYWLITAPNGDQEVQVGIELPDQRIVWSFPGVGVTVAPFIANGGYDANGRPFTVQHQYGLRPYRNEAAVRRLQAGLQRRVQPWIDNAVPYCELNGVSREVCVSCFGFAAQILYPGKTKMYAEFPRDFPRLSGEEYHTTEDLLLYLAGLHALPNDTARRQRMAKLGGPPALHEELTRLSALVVNDRPTAVASSGATKRRSGATTPARSGTRATARPG
;
A
#
# COMPACT_ATOMS: atom_id res chain seq x y z
N MET A 1 -1.36 30.91 11.54
CA MET A 1 -1.54 29.72 12.41
C MET A 1 -0.52 28.68 11.99
N ARG A 2 0.50 28.40 12.82
CA ARG A 2 1.58 27.44 12.51
C ARG A 2 1.21 26.10 13.14
N THR A 3 0.68 25.18 12.35
CA THR A 3 0.48 23.78 12.77
C THR A 3 1.86 23.15 12.89
N ARG A 4 2.34 22.93 14.12
CA ARG A 4 3.57 22.18 14.36
C ARG A 4 3.27 20.72 14.04
N TRP A 5 3.79 20.24 12.93
CA TRP A 5 3.84 18.82 12.60
C TRP A 5 4.79 18.15 13.60
N VAL A 6 4.22 17.39 14.53
CA VAL A 6 4.97 16.59 15.50
C VAL A 6 5.68 15.48 14.73
N ASN A 7 6.95 15.24 15.05
CA ASN A 7 7.74 14.15 14.48
C ASN A 7 6.96 12.84 14.55
N PHE A 8 6.52 12.34 13.39
CA PHE A 8 5.85 11.07 13.25
C PHE A 8 6.87 9.97 13.42
N HIS A 9 6.75 9.25 14.53
CA HIS A 9 7.42 7.98 14.68
C HIS A 9 6.55 6.93 14.02
N ALA A 10 7.15 6.20 13.08
CA ALA A 10 6.75 4.83 12.77
C ALA A 10 6.30 4.14 14.05
N CYS A 11 5.11 3.51 14.01
CA CYS A 11 4.61 2.50 14.96
C CYS A 11 5.48 2.39 16.24
N ARG A 12 5.51 3.44 17.06
CA ARG A 12 6.62 3.60 18.02
C ARG A 12 6.39 2.59 19.12
N GLN A 13 7.22 1.55 19.17
CA GLN A 13 7.39 0.73 20.36
C GLN A 13 7.93 1.62 21.48
N THR A 14 7.03 2.29 22.21
CA THR A 14 7.38 2.86 23.50
C THR A 14 7.66 1.70 24.46
N LYS A 15 8.94 1.49 24.75
CA LYS A 15 9.39 0.69 25.90
C LYS A 15 8.63 1.15 27.14
N LEU A 16 7.78 0.27 27.66
CA LEU A 16 7.08 0.44 28.92
C LEU A 16 8.10 0.57 30.06
N THR A 17 8.13 1.74 30.70
CA THR A 17 8.46 1.82 32.12
C THR A 17 7.17 1.57 32.88
N MET A 18 7.09 0.41 33.54
CA MET A 18 5.99 0.07 34.45
C MET A 18 5.87 1.13 35.55
N SER A 19 4.78 1.89 35.54
CA SER A 19 4.31 2.59 36.73
C SER A 19 2.98 1.95 37.15
N ARG A 20 3.07 1.06 38.13
CA ARG A 20 1.92 0.57 38.91
C ARG A 20 1.33 1.75 39.69
N ARG A 21 0.15 2.26 39.33
CA ARG A 21 -0.82 2.78 40.32
C ARG A 21 -2.27 2.59 39.86
N LEU A 22 -3.06 2.08 40.81
CA LEU A 22 -4.51 1.92 40.85
C LEU A 22 -5.26 3.20 40.45
N LEU A 23 -6.45 3.06 39.84
CA LEU A 23 -7.70 3.44 40.48
C LEU A 23 -8.93 2.85 39.77
N SER A 24 -9.76 2.15 40.55
CA SER A 24 -11.12 1.75 40.21
C SER A 24 -12.05 2.96 40.16
N LEU A 25 -13.04 2.97 39.25
CA LEU A 25 -14.42 3.31 39.62
C LEU A 25 -15.43 2.80 38.57
N ILE A 26 -16.48 2.16 39.09
CA ILE A 26 -17.63 1.57 38.40
C ILE A 26 -18.69 2.66 38.18
N LEU A 27 -19.35 2.67 37.01
CA LEU A 27 -20.72 3.17 36.89
C LEU A 27 -21.47 2.45 35.76
N LEU A 28 -22.41 1.60 36.18
CA LEU A 28 -23.52 1.05 35.39
C LEU A 28 -24.56 2.14 35.12
N LEU A 29 -25.22 2.13 33.96
CA LEU A 29 -26.63 2.53 33.71
C LEU A 29 -27.03 2.19 32.24
N PRO A 30 -28.33 2.11 31.90
CA PRO A 30 -28.89 1.13 30.96
C PRO A 30 -29.20 1.63 29.54
N LEU A 31 -29.45 0.67 28.64
CA LEU A 31 -29.98 0.80 27.27
C LEU A 31 -31.38 1.45 27.22
N PRO A 32 -31.74 1.96 26.03
CA PRO A 32 -32.98 1.50 25.42
C PRO A 32 -32.83 1.00 23.98
N LEU A 33 -33.56 -0.09 23.70
CA LEU A 33 -33.91 -0.60 22.37
C LEU A 33 -34.66 0.47 21.56
N VAL A 34 -34.31 0.63 20.30
CA VAL A 34 -35.21 1.21 19.28
C VAL A 34 -35.33 0.20 18.14
N ALA A 35 -36.53 -0.37 18.01
CA ALA A 35 -36.95 -1.14 16.85
C ALA A 35 -37.33 -0.18 15.73
N VAL A 36 -36.83 -0.41 14.51
CA VAL A 36 -37.36 0.22 13.30
C VAL A 36 -37.82 -0.86 12.33
N THR A 37 -39.10 -0.74 12.00
CA THR A 37 -39.92 -1.59 11.15
C THR A 37 -39.49 -1.56 9.70
N ALA A 38 -39.37 -2.75 9.11
CA ALA A 38 -39.26 -2.97 7.67
C ALA A 38 -40.54 -2.52 6.94
N HIS A 39 -40.41 -1.77 5.86
CA HIS A 39 -41.45 -1.62 4.85
C HIS A 39 -40.93 -2.14 3.52
N ALA A 40 -41.41 -3.33 3.16
CA ALA A 40 -41.38 -3.85 1.81
C ALA A 40 -42.47 -3.14 1.00
N MET A 41 -42.13 -2.59 -0.15
CA MET A 41 -43.08 -2.36 -1.23
C MET A 41 -42.48 -2.88 -2.53
N GLY A 42 -43.05 -3.99 -2.99
CA GLY A 42 -42.86 -4.49 -4.34
C GLY A 42 -43.67 -3.67 -5.34
N VAL A 43 -43.18 -3.62 -6.57
CA VAL A 43 -43.93 -3.20 -7.77
C VAL A 43 -43.45 -4.09 -8.92
N PRO A 44 -44.34 -4.49 -9.86
CA PRO A 44 -44.23 -5.77 -10.54
C PRO A 44 -43.57 -5.72 -11.92
N LEU A 45 -43.26 -6.94 -12.36
CA LEU A 45 -43.20 -7.47 -13.71
C LEU A 45 -44.02 -6.68 -14.77
N VAL A 46 -43.38 -6.27 -15.86
CA VAL A 46 -44.04 -6.13 -17.18
C VAL A 46 -43.14 -6.72 -18.25
N ALA A 47 -43.81 -7.39 -19.19
CA ALA A 47 -43.34 -8.41 -20.09
C ALA A 47 -42.59 -7.91 -21.33
N GLN A 48 -41.79 -8.85 -21.84
CA GLN A 48 -41.57 -9.24 -23.25
C GLN A 48 -42.03 -8.27 -24.35
N SER A 49 -41.12 -8.00 -25.29
CA SER A 49 -41.47 -8.05 -26.70
C SER A 49 -40.36 -8.70 -27.53
N GLN A 50 -40.84 -9.50 -28.48
CA GLN A 50 -40.16 -10.39 -29.41
C GLN A 50 -39.28 -9.59 -30.38
N ALA A 51 -38.05 -10.04 -30.64
CA ALA A 51 -37.68 -10.80 -31.85
C ALA A 51 -38.23 -10.20 -33.14
N ASP A 52 -37.33 -9.64 -33.96
CA ASP A 52 -37.38 -9.94 -35.38
C ASP A 52 -35.99 -9.89 -36.02
N ALA A 53 -35.72 -10.93 -36.79
CA ALA A 53 -34.53 -11.13 -37.58
C ALA A 53 -34.72 -10.44 -38.95
N ALA A 54 -33.74 -9.66 -39.39
CA ALA A 54 -33.62 -9.29 -40.79
C ALA A 54 -32.15 -9.35 -41.23
N ARG A 55 -31.88 -10.41 -41.98
CA ARG A 55 -30.67 -10.74 -42.70
C ARG A 55 -30.57 -9.82 -43.91
N SER A 56 -29.49 -9.04 -44.04
CA SER A 56 -29.11 -8.40 -45.31
C SER A 56 -27.60 -8.19 -45.38
N THR A 57 -26.91 -9.09 -46.07
CA THR A 57 -25.57 -8.82 -46.62
C THR A 57 -25.72 -8.17 -47.99
N PRO A 58 -24.90 -7.15 -48.29
CA PRO A 58 -24.15 -7.20 -49.55
C PRO A 58 -22.66 -6.86 -49.39
N LYS A 59 -21.95 -7.16 -50.47
CA LYS A 59 -20.55 -7.51 -50.58
C LYS A 59 -19.75 -6.30 -51.13
N THR A 60 -18.45 -6.27 -50.76
CA THR A 60 -17.32 -5.64 -51.48
C THR A 60 -17.10 -4.13 -51.33
N GLY A 61 -15.93 -3.78 -50.79
CA GLY A 61 -15.38 -2.43 -50.79
C GLY A 61 -14.24 -2.31 -49.79
N GLY A 62 -13.01 -2.49 -50.25
CA GLY A 62 -11.82 -2.37 -49.41
C GLY A 62 -11.70 -0.96 -48.84
N ALA A 63 -11.90 -0.85 -47.52
CA ALA A 63 -11.44 0.29 -46.75
C ALA A 63 -10.45 -0.25 -45.72
N LYS A 64 -9.18 0.17 -45.84
CA LYS A 64 -8.23 0.08 -44.73
C LYS A 64 -8.84 0.84 -43.56
N ALA A 65 -9.53 0.13 -42.68
CA ALA A 65 -9.87 0.61 -41.35
C ALA A 65 -8.55 0.73 -40.59
N ARG A 66 -7.86 1.85 -40.81
CA ARG A 66 -6.82 2.32 -39.90
C ARG A 66 -7.60 2.67 -38.63
N ALA A 67 -7.74 1.69 -37.74
CA ALA A 67 -8.29 1.88 -36.42
C ALA A 67 -7.61 3.12 -35.86
N ALA A 68 -8.38 4.19 -35.67
CA ALA A 68 -7.90 5.37 -34.98
C ALA A 68 -7.44 4.86 -33.62
N ALA A 69 -6.13 4.82 -33.41
CA ALA A 69 -5.57 4.55 -32.10
C ALA A 69 -6.05 5.71 -31.23
N THR A 70 -7.11 5.46 -30.46
CA THR A 70 -7.56 6.39 -29.43
C THR A 70 -6.33 6.73 -28.61
N PRO A 71 -5.98 8.02 -28.45
CA PRO A 71 -4.87 8.41 -27.59
C PRO A 71 -5.15 7.79 -26.22
N GLN A 72 -4.36 6.80 -25.83
CA GLN A 72 -4.44 6.28 -24.47
C GLN A 72 -3.94 7.41 -23.57
N VAL A 73 -4.89 8.21 -23.05
CA VAL A 73 -4.61 9.17 -22.00
C VAL A 73 -4.01 8.37 -20.85
N ARG A 74 -2.73 8.61 -20.60
CA ARG A 74 -2.00 7.90 -19.57
C ARG A 74 -2.68 8.17 -18.23
N ALA A 75 -3.05 7.12 -17.51
CA ALA A 75 -3.73 7.26 -16.24
C ALA A 75 -2.87 8.08 -15.26
N PRO A 76 -3.49 8.99 -14.47
CA PRO A 76 -2.77 9.91 -13.60
C PRO A 76 -1.92 9.16 -12.57
N MET A 77 -0.79 9.75 -12.19
CA MET A 77 0.08 9.15 -11.18
C MET A 77 -0.40 9.41 -9.76
N VAL A 78 -1.03 10.56 -9.54
CA VAL A 78 -1.57 11.02 -8.27
C VAL A 78 -3.02 11.45 -8.48
N VAL A 79 -3.88 11.12 -7.53
CA VAL A 79 -5.31 11.44 -7.54
C VAL A 79 -5.73 12.01 -6.18
N THR A 80 -6.81 12.81 -6.16
CA THR A 80 -7.38 13.42 -4.94
C THR A 80 -8.67 12.74 -4.49
N GLY A 81 -9.03 11.63 -5.11
CA GLY A 81 -10.24 10.85 -4.86
C GLY A 81 -10.21 9.58 -5.70
N THR A 82 -11.29 8.80 -5.66
CA THR A 82 -11.45 7.57 -6.44
C THR A 82 -11.96 7.84 -7.85
N GLY A 83 -11.91 6.84 -8.74
CA GLY A 83 -12.50 7.00 -10.06
C GLY A 83 -12.33 5.82 -11.00
N ALA A 84 -13.03 5.86 -12.13
CA ALA A 84 -12.97 4.82 -13.14
C ALA A 84 -11.53 4.55 -13.60
N GLY A 85 -11.14 3.26 -13.62
CA GLY A 85 -9.79 2.84 -14.00
C GLY A 85 -8.71 3.00 -12.92
N GLN A 86 -9.07 3.45 -11.72
CA GLN A 86 -8.14 3.62 -10.58
C GLN A 86 -8.11 2.41 -9.64
N SER A 87 -8.77 1.31 -10.00
CA SER A 87 -8.67 0.07 -9.21
C SER A 87 -7.21 -0.34 -9.00
N GLY A 88 -6.87 -0.65 -7.75
CA GLY A 88 -5.51 -0.93 -7.29
C GLY A 88 -4.73 0.30 -6.84
N TYR A 89 -5.25 1.52 -6.96
CA TYR A 89 -4.58 2.72 -6.46
C TYR A 89 -4.48 2.66 -4.94
N VAL A 90 -3.38 3.17 -4.41
CA VAL A 90 -3.11 3.22 -2.96
C VAL A 90 -3.44 4.61 -2.46
N HIS A 91 -4.43 4.70 -1.59
CA HIS A 91 -4.91 5.95 -1.03
C HIS A 91 -4.39 6.09 0.40
N TYR A 92 -4.05 7.31 0.76
CA TYR A 92 -3.49 7.68 2.05
C TYR A 92 -4.48 8.57 2.80
N TRP A 93 -4.71 8.23 4.06
CA TRP A 93 -5.51 9.01 5.00
C TRP A 93 -4.68 9.38 6.21
N LEU A 94 -4.89 10.58 6.73
CA LEU A 94 -4.58 10.88 8.11
C LEU A 94 -5.82 10.49 8.93
N ILE A 95 -5.66 9.60 9.89
CA ILE A 95 -6.70 9.27 10.86
C ILE A 95 -6.36 9.90 12.21
N THR A 96 -7.37 10.31 12.95
CA THR A 96 -7.25 10.76 14.34
C THR A 96 -8.15 9.89 15.21
N ALA A 97 -7.54 9.16 16.14
CA ALA A 97 -8.20 8.28 17.10
C ALA A 97 -9.00 9.08 18.15
N PRO A 98 -9.91 8.45 18.91
CA PRO A 98 -10.70 9.13 19.94
C PRO A 98 -9.86 9.84 21.00
N ASN A 99 -8.64 9.36 21.27
CA ASN A 99 -7.70 9.96 22.22
C ASN A 99 -6.85 11.10 21.62
N GLY A 100 -7.05 11.44 20.33
CA GLY A 100 -6.31 12.47 19.62
C GLY A 100 -5.05 11.98 18.90
N ASP A 101 -4.68 10.70 19.03
CA ASP A 101 -3.51 10.15 18.34
C ASP A 101 -3.73 10.13 16.84
N GLN A 102 -2.70 10.49 16.09
CA GLN A 102 -2.74 10.53 14.63
C GLN A 102 -1.90 9.43 14.00
N GLU A 103 -2.43 8.82 12.94
CA GLU A 103 -1.74 7.80 12.17
C GLU A 103 -2.02 7.97 10.67
N VAL A 104 -1.04 7.68 9.83
CA VAL A 104 -1.25 7.57 8.39
C VAL A 104 -1.73 6.16 8.06
N GLN A 105 -2.96 6.06 7.57
CA GLN A 105 -3.56 4.81 7.11
C GLN A 105 -3.49 4.72 5.58
N VAL A 106 -3.38 3.50 5.09
CA VAL A 106 -3.39 3.21 3.65
C VAL A 106 -4.49 2.22 3.29
N GLY A 107 -5.11 2.44 2.15
CA GLY A 107 -6.15 1.59 1.58
C GLY A 107 -6.00 1.45 0.07
N ILE A 108 -6.64 0.44 -0.50
CA ILE A 108 -6.58 0.13 -1.92
C ILE A 108 -7.96 0.30 -2.53
N GLU A 109 -8.02 1.04 -3.65
CA GLU A 109 -9.25 1.23 -4.39
C GLU A 109 -9.69 -0.06 -5.12
N LEU A 110 -10.93 -0.46 -4.91
CA LEU A 110 -11.58 -1.58 -5.58
C LEU A 110 -12.24 -1.12 -6.90
N PRO A 111 -12.62 -2.05 -7.81
CA PRO A 111 -13.24 -1.69 -9.09
C PRO A 111 -14.56 -0.88 -8.96
N ASP A 112 -15.25 -1.03 -7.84
CA ASP A 112 -16.48 -0.31 -7.50
C ASP A 112 -16.19 0.99 -6.71
N GLN A 113 -14.94 1.46 -6.72
CA GLN A 113 -14.47 2.69 -6.08
C GLN A 113 -14.57 2.70 -4.53
N ARG A 114 -14.89 1.57 -3.92
CA ARG A 114 -14.75 1.38 -2.47
C ARG A 114 -13.28 1.16 -2.11
N ILE A 115 -12.98 1.34 -0.84
CA ILE A 115 -11.63 1.17 -0.29
C ILE A 115 -11.60 -0.11 0.51
N VAL A 116 -10.64 -0.99 0.19
CA VAL A 116 -10.25 -2.06 1.10
C VAL A 116 -9.01 -1.64 1.87
N TRP A 117 -9.05 -1.79 3.19
CA TRP A 117 -7.96 -1.42 4.09
C TRP A 117 -7.98 -2.30 5.34
N SER A 118 -6.88 -2.34 6.08
CA SER A 118 -6.86 -2.87 7.44
C SER A 118 -6.95 -1.70 8.40
N PHE A 119 -8.02 -1.59 9.18
CA PHE A 119 -8.32 -0.41 10.01
C PHE A 119 -8.26 -0.74 11.52
N PRO A 120 -7.69 0.13 12.38
CA PRO A 120 -7.63 -0.09 13.83
C PRO A 120 -8.97 -0.46 14.46
N GLY A 121 -8.97 -1.46 15.35
CA GLY A 121 -10.19 -1.97 15.98
C GLY A 121 -11.16 -2.77 15.09
N VAL A 122 -10.96 -2.82 13.76
CA VAL A 122 -11.83 -3.57 12.82
C VAL A 122 -11.08 -4.68 12.10
N GLY A 123 -9.87 -4.41 11.61
CA GLY A 123 -9.14 -5.30 10.71
C GLY A 123 -9.45 -5.04 9.24
N VAL A 124 -9.29 -6.06 8.40
CA VAL A 124 -9.47 -5.93 6.95
C VAL A 124 -10.94 -5.82 6.59
N THR A 125 -11.32 -4.68 6.03
CA THR A 125 -12.71 -4.38 5.68
C THR A 125 -12.80 -3.57 4.39
N VAL A 126 -13.99 -3.56 3.79
CA VAL A 126 -14.34 -2.74 2.62
C VAL A 126 -15.28 -1.64 3.06
N ALA A 127 -14.88 -0.39 2.85
CA ALA A 127 -15.64 0.80 3.19
C ALA A 127 -15.88 1.68 1.94
N PRO A 128 -16.93 2.51 1.93
CA PRO A 128 -17.03 3.61 0.98
C PRO A 128 -15.78 4.51 1.03
N PHE A 129 -15.49 5.20 -0.07
CA PHE A 129 -14.46 6.24 -0.04
C PHE A 129 -14.91 7.41 0.85
N ILE A 130 -14.07 7.81 1.81
CA ILE A 130 -14.33 8.93 2.71
C ILE A 130 -13.24 9.99 2.49
N ALA A 131 -13.59 11.11 1.87
CA ALA A 131 -12.66 12.21 1.65
C ALA A 131 -12.31 12.92 2.97
N ASN A 132 -13.32 13.21 3.80
CA ASN A 132 -13.19 13.78 5.12
C ASN A 132 -14.43 13.40 5.94
N GLY A 133 -14.27 13.07 7.22
CA GLY A 133 -15.41 12.82 8.10
C GLY A 133 -15.09 11.88 9.27
N GLY A 134 -16.15 11.30 9.83
CA GLY A 134 -16.05 10.28 10.87
C GLY A 134 -16.07 8.86 10.31
N TYR A 135 -15.37 7.95 10.97
CA TYR A 135 -15.44 6.51 10.74
C TYR A 135 -15.60 5.81 12.09
N ASP A 136 -16.71 5.10 12.28
CA ASP A 136 -16.93 4.32 13.50
C ASP A 136 -16.32 2.92 13.34
N ALA A 137 -15.35 2.62 14.20
CA ALA A 137 -14.67 1.34 14.25
C ALA A 137 -15.06 0.61 15.53
N ASN A 138 -16.14 -0.16 15.48
CA ASN A 138 -16.69 -0.91 16.61
C ASN A 138 -16.98 -0.01 17.83
N GLY A 139 -17.71 1.09 17.62
CA GLY A 139 -18.07 2.06 18.66
C GLY A 139 -16.95 3.03 19.04
N ARG A 140 -15.82 3.00 18.33
CA ARG A 140 -14.72 3.95 18.50
C ARG A 140 -14.74 4.95 17.33
N PRO A 141 -15.05 6.23 17.57
CA PRO A 141 -15.10 7.22 16.50
C PRO A 141 -13.70 7.70 16.11
N PHE A 142 -13.34 7.52 14.85
CA PHE A 142 -12.13 8.10 14.26
C PHE A 142 -12.52 9.28 13.36
N THR A 143 -11.69 10.32 13.32
CA THR A 143 -11.73 11.29 12.22
C THR A 143 -10.81 10.79 11.11
N VAL A 144 -11.26 10.85 9.87
CA VAL A 144 -10.48 10.44 8.70
C VAL A 144 -10.38 11.60 7.71
N GLN A 145 -9.20 11.82 7.17
CA GLN A 145 -8.95 12.85 6.16
C GLN A 145 -8.08 12.26 5.05
N HIS A 146 -8.67 12.08 3.87
CA HIS A 146 -7.95 11.68 2.66
C HIS A 146 -6.92 12.75 2.30
N GLN A 147 -5.72 12.30 1.98
CA GLN A 147 -4.62 13.17 1.59
C GLN A 147 -4.40 13.12 0.08
N TYR A 148 -4.27 11.91 -0.47
CA TYR A 148 -4.00 11.65 -1.88
C TYR A 148 -4.09 10.15 -2.18
N GLY A 149 -4.16 9.79 -3.46
CA GLY A 149 -4.00 8.44 -3.96
C GLY A 149 -2.85 8.36 -4.96
N LEU A 150 -2.13 7.24 -4.98
CA LEU A 150 -1.03 6.97 -5.90
C LEU A 150 -1.28 5.71 -6.70
N ARG A 151 -0.92 5.81 -7.98
CA ARG A 151 -0.86 4.65 -8.87
C ARG A 151 0.30 3.72 -8.44
N PRO A 152 0.06 2.42 -8.18
CA PRO A 152 1.05 1.53 -7.57
C PRO A 152 2.23 1.15 -8.49
N TYR A 153 2.02 1.17 -9.81
CA TYR A 153 3.07 0.86 -10.77
C TYR A 153 3.10 1.89 -11.89
N ARG A 154 4.31 2.27 -12.31
CA ARG A 154 4.52 3.15 -13.48
C ARG A 154 4.17 2.48 -14.81
N ASN A 155 4.20 1.14 -14.85
CA ASN A 155 3.97 0.31 -16.04
C ASN A 155 2.47 -0.06 -16.17
N GLU A 156 1.88 0.24 -17.32
CA GLU A 156 0.47 -0.07 -17.62
C GLU A 156 0.14 -1.56 -17.55
N ALA A 157 1.01 -2.43 -18.08
CA ALA A 157 0.81 -3.88 -18.00
C ALA A 157 0.84 -4.38 -16.55
N ALA A 158 1.66 -3.79 -15.68
CA ALA A 158 1.68 -4.14 -14.26
C ALA A 158 0.39 -3.70 -13.55
N VAL A 159 -0.12 -2.50 -13.84
CA VAL A 159 -1.43 -2.05 -13.32
C VAL A 159 -2.56 -2.96 -13.79
N ARG A 160 -2.62 -3.28 -15.08
CA ARG A 160 -3.65 -4.20 -15.61
C ARG A 160 -3.60 -5.58 -14.96
N ARG A 161 -2.39 -6.12 -14.72
CA ARG A 161 -2.23 -7.40 -14.01
C ARG A 161 -2.70 -7.33 -12.56
N LEU A 162 -2.42 -6.23 -11.86
CA LEU A 162 -2.96 -6.01 -10.52
C LEU A 162 -4.48 -5.95 -10.55
N GLN A 163 -5.07 -5.13 -11.42
CA GLN A 163 -6.52 -4.98 -11.54
C GLN A 163 -7.22 -6.31 -11.82
N ALA A 164 -6.70 -7.11 -12.77
CA ALA A 164 -7.25 -8.43 -13.08
C ALA A 164 -7.10 -9.46 -11.94
N GLY A 165 -6.17 -9.24 -11.02
CA GLY A 165 -5.91 -10.11 -9.87
C GLY A 165 -6.43 -9.59 -8.54
N LEU A 166 -6.93 -8.34 -8.48
CA LEU A 166 -7.10 -7.61 -7.22
C LEU A 166 -8.09 -8.32 -6.29
N GLN A 167 -9.25 -8.69 -6.80
CA GLN A 167 -10.27 -9.39 -6.02
C GLN A 167 -9.71 -10.68 -5.42
N ARG A 168 -9.02 -11.52 -6.19
CA ARG A 168 -8.42 -12.76 -5.68
C ARG A 168 -7.37 -12.52 -4.60
N ARG A 169 -6.66 -11.38 -4.63
CA ARG A 169 -5.66 -11.03 -3.60
C ARG A 169 -6.33 -10.54 -2.33
N VAL A 170 -7.44 -9.83 -2.45
CA VAL A 170 -8.17 -9.18 -1.35
C VAL A 170 -9.10 -10.15 -0.62
N GLN A 171 -9.84 -10.98 -1.37
CA GLN A 171 -10.92 -11.82 -0.84
C GLN A 171 -10.51 -12.67 0.38
N PRO A 172 -9.34 -13.34 0.39
CA PRO A 172 -8.95 -14.16 1.54
C PRO A 172 -8.71 -13.37 2.83
N TRP A 173 -8.52 -12.05 2.77
CA TRP A 173 -8.36 -11.23 3.97
C TRP A 173 -9.71 -10.84 4.57
N ILE A 174 -10.68 -10.55 3.70
CA ILE A 174 -12.05 -10.22 4.08
C ILE A 174 -12.76 -11.47 4.61
N ASP A 175 -12.71 -12.58 3.88
CA ASP A 175 -13.41 -13.82 4.24
C ASP A 175 -12.97 -14.39 5.59
N ASN A 176 -11.69 -14.19 5.92
CA ASN A 176 -11.10 -14.63 7.19
C ASN A 176 -11.20 -13.57 8.29
N ALA A 177 -11.85 -12.43 8.04
CA ALA A 177 -12.00 -11.32 8.99
C ALA A 177 -10.68 -10.97 9.70
N VAL A 178 -9.59 -10.87 8.94
CA VAL A 178 -8.24 -10.72 9.52
C VAL A 178 -8.17 -9.45 10.37
N PRO A 179 -7.83 -9.54 11.67
CA PRO A 179 -7.84 -8.39 12.57
C PRO A 179 -6.67 -7.43 12.32
N TYR A 180 -6.81 -6.20 12.80
CA TYR A 180 -5.74 -5.20 12.79
C TYR A 180 -4.68 -5.55 13.84
N CYS A 181 -3.41 -5.34 13.52
CA CYS A 181 -2.35 -5.49 14.52
C CYS A 181 -2.32 -4.31 15.48
N GLU A 182 -2.92 -4.48 16.66
CA GLU A 182 -2.81 -3.53 17.76
C GLU A 182 -1.41 -3.63 18.41
N LEU A 183 -0.77 -2.49 18.65
CA LEU A 183 0.60 -2.37 19.17
C LEU A 183 0.88 -3.12 20.49
N ASN A 184 -0.16 -3.45 21.25
CA ASN A 184 -0.07 -4.11 22.56
C ASN A 184 -0.89 -5.41 22.66
N GLY A 185 -1.44 -5.90 21.54
CA GLY A 185 -2.27 -7.09 21.53
C GLY A 185 -1.43 -8.37 21.42
N VAL A 186 -1.46 -9.21 22.45
CA VAL A 186 -1.01 -10.61 22.31
C VAL A 186 -2.13 -11.36 21.57
N SER A 187 -2.14 -11.27 20.25
CA SER A 187 -3.04 -12.07 19.42
C SER A 187 -2.41 -13.43 19.14
N ARG A 188 -3.14 -14.53 19.43
CA ARG A 188 -2.79 -15.86 18.92
C ARG A 188 -3.08 -16.01 17.42
N GLU A 189 -3.89 -15.10 16.88
CA GLU A 189 -4.32 -15.08 15.49
C GLU A 189 -3.44 -14.16 14.65
N VAL A 190 -3.28 -14.49 13.37
CA VAL A 190 -2.59 -13.65 12.39
C VAL A 190 -3.35 -12.33 12.25
N CYS A 191 -2.72 -11.22 12.61
CA CYS A 191 -3.22 -9.88 12.37
C CYS A 191 -2.46 -9.22 11.20
N VAL A 192 -2.95 -8.09 10.70
CA VAL A 192 -2.24 -7.30 9.69
C VAL A 192 -2.42 -5.80 9.88
N SER A 193 -1.33 -5.02 9.80
CA SER A 193 -1.39 -3.56 9.76
C SER A 193 -1.87 -3.05 8.39
N CYS A 194 -2.24 -1.78 8.27
CA CYS A 194 -2.64 -1.21 6.99
C CYS A 194 -1.53 -1.28 5.94
N PHE A 195 -0.29 -0.97 6.33
CA PHE A 195 0.88 -1.16 5.49
C PHE A 195 1.07 -2.62 5.10
N GLY A 196 1.06 -3.54 6.06
CA GLY A 196 1.28 -4.97 5.80
C GLY A 196 0.25 -5.54 4.83
N PHE A 197 -1.01 -5.11 4.97
CA PHE A 197 -2.08 -5.49 4.08
C PHE A 197 -1.85 -4.93 2.68
N ALA A 198 -1.63 -3.61 2.54
CA ALA A 198 -1.38 -2.99 1.24
C ALA A 198 -0.15 -3.60 0.55
N ALA A 199 0.93 -3.84 1.29
CA ALA A 199 2.14 -4.48 0.80
C ALA A 199 1.86 -5.89 0.27
N GLN A 200 1.05 -6.71 0.94
CA GLN A 200 0.69 -8.05 0.46
C GLN A 200 -0.20 -8.03 -0.78
N ILE A 201 -1.08 -7.04 -0.91
CA ILE A 201 -1.88 -6.90 -2.12
C ILE A 201 -1.02 -6.48 -3.30
N LEU A 202 -0.02 -5.61 -3.10
CA LEU A 202 0.87 -5.15 -4.17
C LEU A 202 1.97 -6.18 -4.50
N TYR A 203 2.58 -6.77 -3.48
CA TYR A 203 3.75 -7.65 -3.57
C TYR A 203 3.47 -8.96 -2.82
N PRO A 204 2.55 -9.80 -3.33
CA PRO A 204 2.14 -11.01 -2.64
C PRO A 204 3.35 -11.93 -2.43
N GLY A 205 3.66 -12.22 -1.17
CA GLY A 205 4.74 -13.14 -0.84
C GLY A 205 4.26 -14.58 -0.65
N LYS A 206 5.19 -15.47 -0.29
CA LYS A 206 4.92 -16.90 -0.08
C LYS A 206 3.99 -17.19 1.10
N THR A 207 3.93 -16.28 2.06
CA THR A 207 3.08 -16.40 3.26
C THR A 207 2.30 -15.11 3.43
N LYS A 208 1.17 -15.16 4.15
CA LYS A 208 0.37 -13.98 4.48
C LYS A 208 1.11 -12.99 5.38
N MET A 209 2.17 -13.41 6.08
CA MET A 209 2.91 -12.53 7.01
C MET A 209 3.94 -11.63 6.32
N TYR A 210 4.49 -12.07 5.18
CA TYR A 210 5.63 -11.40 4.55
C TYR A 210 5.37 -11.13 3.08
N ALA A 211 5.29 -9.85 2.72
CA ALA A 211 5.25 -9.40 1.34
C ALA A 211 6.61 -9.64 0.66
N GLU A 212 6.59 -9.98 -0.63
CA GLU A 212 7.81 -10.17 -1.43
C GLU A 212 8.23 -8.83 -2.05
N PHE A 213 8.80 -7.96 -1.20
CA PHE A 213 9.21 -6.63 -1.64
C PHE A 213 10.25 -6.67 -2.78
N PRO A 214 10.19 -5.71 -3.71
CA PRO A 214 11.26 -5.46 -4.67
C PRO A 214 12.61 -5.28 -3.97
N ARG A 215 13.69 -5.75 -4.60
CA ARG A 215 15.04 -5.69 -4.00
C ARG A 215 15.51 -4.27 -3.69
N ASP A 216 15.01 -3.29 -4.43
CA ASP A 216 15.32 -1.87 -4.27
C ASP A 216 14.31 -1.13 -3.37
N PHE A 217 13.39 -1.84 -2.70
CA PHE A 217 12.44 -1.20 -1.80
C PHE A 217 13.16 -0.55 -0.61
N PRO A 218 12.97 0.76 -0.36
CA PRO A 218 13.70 1.49 0.65
C PRO A 218 13.30 1.06 2.07
N ARG A 219 14.21 1.31 3.01
CA ARG A 219 13.93 1.35 4.45
C ARG A 219 14.43 2.67 4.99
N LEU A 220 13.50 3.56 5.29
CA LEU A 220 13.81 4.81 5.96
C LEU A 220 14.14 4.51 7.43
N SER A 221 15.09 5.25 7.99
CA SER A 221 15.41 5.26 9.43
C SER A 221 16.01 3.98 10.06
N GLY A 222 16.46 3.01 9.26
CA GLY A 222 17.15 1.82 9.78
C GLY A 222 16.30 0.97 10.74
N GLU A 223 14.98 1.16 10.73
CA GLU A 223 14.05 0.42 11.56
C GLU A 223 13.95 -1.04 11.11
N GLU A 224 13.54 -1.91 12.03
CA GLU A 224 13.40 -3.35 11.76
C GLU A 224 12.31 -3.65 10.73
N TYR A 225 11.31 -2.76 10.60
CA TYR A 225 10.11 -2.97 9.79
C TYR A 225 9.88 -1.83 8.79
N HIS A 226 9.23 -2.16 7.68
CA HIS A 226 8.82 -1.17 6.68
C HIS A 226 7.57 -0.39 7.13
N THR A 227 7.47 0.86 6.66
CA THR A 227 6.40 1.80 7.02
C THR A 227 5.56 2.25 5.82
N THR A 228 4.45 2.94 6.07
CA THR A 228 3.65 3.60 5.01
C THR A 228 4.44 4.69 4.28
N GLU A 229 5.43 5.29 4.92
CA GLU A 229 6.36 6.26 4.34
C GLU A 229 7.31 5.60 3.34
N ASP A 230 7.84 4.41 3.64
CA ASP A 230 8.66 3.63 2.71
C ASP A 230 7.87 3.31 1.43
N LEU A 231 6.61 2.91 1.60
CA LEU A 231 5.70 2.69 0.47
C LEU A 231 5.52 3.95 -0.35
N LEU A 232 5.25 5.10 0.30
CA LEU A 232 5.03 6.36 -0.39
C LEU A 232 6.26 6.76 -1.23
N LEU A 233 7.44 6.68 -0.61
CA LEU A 233 8.71 6.99 -1.25
C LEU A 233 8.96 6.06 -2.45
N TYR A 234 8.68 4.76 -2.30
CA TYR A 234 8.83 3.76 -3.35
C TYR A 234 7.85 3.99 -4.51
N LEU A 235 6.57 4.24 -4.22
CA LEU A 235 5.53 4.48 -5.23
C LEU A 235 5.76 5.79 -6.00
N ALA A 236 6.19 6.85 -5.32
CA ALA A 236 6.65 8.07 -5.98
C ALA A 236 7.91 7.80 -6.84
N GLY A 237 8.70 6.81 -6.42
CA GLY A 237 9.94 6.33 -7.00
C GLY A 237 11.04 7.39 -6.95
N LEU A 238 11.18 7.98 -5.76
CA LEU A 238 12.23 8.93 -5.41
C LEU A 238 13.46 8.21 -4.83
N HIS A 239 13.29 7.00 -4.31
CA HIS A 239 14.35 6.17 -3.70
C HIS A 239 15.48 5.83 -4.67
N ALA A 240 15.17 5.62 -5.95
CA ALA A 240 16.14 5.23 -6.96
C ALA A 240 16.91 6.41 -7.59
N LEU A 241 16.57 7.65 -7.26
CA LEU A 241 17.12 8.83 -7.94
C LEU A 241 18.47 9.25 -7.34
N PRO A 242 19.44 9.68 -8.18
CA PRO A 242 20.82 9.86 -7.75
C PRO A 242 21.08 11.12 -6.92
N ASN A 243 20.26 12.16 -7.07
CA ASN A 243 20.47 13.44 -6.41
C ASN A 243 19.16 14.23 -6.23
N ASP A 244 19.21 15.30 -5.44
CA ASP A 244 18.05 16.12 -5.09
C ASP A 244 17.44 16.84 -6.28
N THR A 245 18.25 17.25 -7.26
CA THR A 245 17.73 17.87 -8.49
C THR A 245 16.83 16.91 -9.24
N ALA A 246 17.24 15.65 -9.40
CA ALA A 246 16.41 14.61 -10.03
C ALA A 246 15.14 14.33 -9.22
N ARG A 247 15.22 14.31 -7.88
CA ARG A 247 14.05 14.13 -7.00
C ARG A 247 13.05 15.28 -7.12
N ARG A 248 13.51 16.53 -7.08
CA ARG A 248 12.66 17.72 -7.27
C ARG A 248 11.97 17.70 -8.64
N GLN A 249 12.71 17.40 -9.71
CA GLN A 249 12.13 17.25 -11.04
C GLN A 249 11.08 16.13 -11.09
N ARG A 250 11.32 15.01 -10.40
CA ARG A 250 10.37 13.91 -10.32
C ARG A 250 9.11 14.30 -9.54
N MET A 251 9.24 14.98 -8.40
CA MET A 251 8.09 15.48 -7.64
C MET A 251 7.25 16.45 -8.47
N ALA A 252 7.87 17.40 -9.17
CA ALA A 252 7.17 18.30 -10.07
C ALA A 252 6.38 17.56 -11.17
N LYS A 253 6.92 16.45 -11.70
CA LYS A 253 6.24 15.59 -12.68
C LYS A 253 5.16 14.69 -12.09
N LEU A 254 5.24 14.34 -10.80
CA LEU A 254 4.18 13.59 -10.12
C LEU A 254 2.90 14.42 -10.04
N GLY A 255 3.05 15.73 -9.79
CA GLY A 255 1.96 16.61 -9.42
C GLY A 255 1.37 16.20 -8.06
N GLY A 256 0.15 16.67 -7.79
CA GLY A 256 -0.59 16.36 -6.58
C GLY A 256 -0.78 17.56 -5.65
N PRO A 257 -1.42 17.34 -4.50
CA PRO A 257 -1.69 18.40 -3.53
C PRO A 257 -0.40 18.83 -2.79
N PRO A 258 -0.34 20.06 -2.25
CA PRO A 258 0.82 20.55 -1.48
C PRO A 258 1.26 19.60 -0.36
N ALA A 259 0.32 18.98 0.36
CA ALA A 259 0.60 18.02 1.41
C ALA A 259 1.47 16.84 0.94
N LEU A 260 1.25 16.34 -0.29
CA LEU A 260 2.09 15.29 -0.88
C LEU A 260 3.51 15.80 -1.14
N HIS A 261 3.64 17.03 -1.66
CA HIS A 261 4.94 17.62 -1.96
C HIS A 261 5.77 17.88 -0.71
N GLU A 262 5.14 18.38 0.35
CA GLU A 262 5.78 18.59 1.66
C GLU A 262 6.31 17.26 2.21
N GLU A 263 5.47 16.23 2.19
CA GLU A 263 5.82 14.91 2.70
C GLU A 263 6.93 14.25 1.89
N LEU A 264 6.82 14.23 0.56
CA LEU A 264 7.88 13.68 -0.31
C LEU A 264 9.20 14.44 -0.20
N THR A 265 9.16 15.75 0.07
CA THR A 265 10.36 16.56 0.31
C THR A 265 11.03 16.14 1.62
N ARG A 266 10.24 15.98 2.70
CA ARG A 266 10.72 15.47 3.99
C ARG A 266 11.34 14.09 3.86
N LEU A 267 10.64 13.14 3.24
CA LEU A 267 11.12 11.77 3.06
C LEU A 267 12.37 11.69 2.18
N SER A 268 12.44 12.50 1.12
CA SER A 268 13.61 12.52 0.23
C SER A 268 14.89 12.95 0.94
N ALA A 269 14.79 13.83 1.94
CA ALA A 269 15.94 14.26 2.73
C ALA A 269 16.51 13.12 3.60
N LEU A 270 15.67 12.17 4.02
CA LEU A 270 16.10 11.01 4.81
C LEU A 270 16.89 10.00 3.96
N VAL A 271 16.57 9.87 2.67
CA VAL A 271 17.27 8.95 1.73
C VAL A 271 18.72 9.36 1.46
N VAL A 272 19.05 10.64 1.57
CA VAL A 272 20.42 11.15 1.30
C VAL A 272 21.41 10.68 2.36
N ASN A 273 20.95 10.45 3.59
CA ASN A 273 21.84 10.22 4.72
C ASN A 273 22.33 8.76 4.85
N ASP A 274 21.73 7.81 4.12
CA ASP A 274 21.98 6.36 4.30
C ASP A 274 22.72 5.67 3.15
N ARG A 275 23.11 6.38 2.08
CA ARG A 275 23.99 5.78 1.06
C ARG A 275 25.46 6.04 1.42
N PRO A 276 26.21 5.03 1.94
CA PRO A 276 27.65 5.16 2.04
C PRO A 276 28.18 5.42 0.62
N THR A 277 28.83 6.56 0.46
CA THR A 277 29.56 6.90 -0.76
C THR A 277 30.55 5.76 -0.97
N ALA A 278 30.36 4.97 -2.02
CA ALA A 278 31.30 3.93 -2.37
C ALA A 278 32.67 4.61 -2.52
N VAL A 279 33.56 4.34 -1.57
CA VAL A 279 34.95 4.77 -1.62
C VAL A 279 35.50 4.20 -2.92
N ALA A 280 35.86 5.09 -3.84
CA ALA A 280 36.61 4.73 -5.02
C ALA A 280 37.93 4.13 -4.54
N SER A 281 38.02 2.80 -4.50
CA SER A 281 39.29 2.10 -4.36
C SER A 281 40.07 2.30 -5.66
N SER A 282 40.67 3.47 -5.82
CA SER A 282 41.80 3.67 -6.72
C SER A 282 42.98 2.89 -6.15
N GLY A 283 43.14 1.65 -6.61
CA GLY A 283 44.23 0.77 -6.22
C GLY A 283 44.78 0.03 -7.43
N ALA A 284 45.32 0.79 -8.39
CA ALA A 284 46.13 0.24 -9.45
C ALA A 284 47.46 -0.29 -8.85
N THR A 285 47.58 -1.61 -8.67
CA THR A 285 48.87 -2.24 -8.39
C THR A 285 49.22 -3.22 -9.52
N LYS A 286 49.90 -2.65 -10.51
CA LYS A 286 51.07 -3.15 -11.25
C LYS A 286 51.36 -4.66 -11.15
N ARG A 287 51.28 -5.32 -12.32
CA ARG A 287 51.92 -6.61 -12.66
C ARG A 287 53.36 -6.68 -12.14
N ARG A 288 53.76 -7.83 -11.58
CA ARG A 288 55.13 -8.34 -11.69
C ARG A 288 55.11 -9.87 -11.83
N SER A 289 55.84 -10.34 -12.83
CA SER A 289 55.98 -11.73 -13.27
C SER A 289 57.10 -12.48 -12.55
N GLY A 290 57.00 -13.81 -12.54
CA GLY A 290 58.07 -14.80 -12.30
C GLY A 290 57.95 -15.50 -10.93
N ALA A 291 58.19 -16.80 -10.73
CA ALA A 291 58.53 -17.92 -11.61
C ALA A 291 58.37 -19.24 -10.81
N THR A 292 58.14 -20.36 -11.52
CA THR A 292 58.60 -21.74 -11.23
C THR A 292 58.01 -22.56 -10.04
N THR A 293 57.32 -23.65 -10.42
CA THR A 293 56.86 -24.90 -9.72
C THR A 293 58.06 -25.69 -9.09
N PRO A 294 57.95 -26.81 -8.31
CA PRO A 294 56.80 -27.74 -8.17
C PRO A 294 56.56 -28.47 -6.80
N ALA A 295 55.47 -29.24 -6.83
CA ALA A 295 55.26 -30.57 -6.20
C ALA A 295 54.79 -30.68 -4.74
N ARG A 296 53.70 -31.47 -4.56
CA ARG A 296 53.55 -32.68 -3.71
C ARG A 296 52.09 -32.79 -3.24
N SER A 297 51.25 -33.54 -3.94
CA SER A 297 50.88 -34.94 -3.65
C SER A 297 50.38 -35.16 -2.23
N GLY A 298 49.07 -35.46 -2.10
CA GLY A 298 48.41 -35.76 -0.83
C GLY A 298 46.93 -36.09 -1.00
N THR A 299 46.60 -37.10 -1.82
CA THR A 299 45.25 -37.65 -1.94
C THR A 299 45.17 -38.97 -1.15
N ARG A 300 44.58 -38.99 0.05
CA ARG A 300 43.96 -40.21 0.63
C ARG A 300 43.14 -39.94 1.90
N ALA A 301 41.85 -40.23 1.85
CA ALA A 301 41.03 -40.86 2.91
C ALA A 301 39.57 -40.95 2.40
N THR A 302 39.18 -41.97 1.64
CA THR A 302 38.50 -43.22 2.09
C THR A 302 37.37 -43.05 3.11
N ALA A 303 36.15 -42.98 2.55
CA ALA A 303 34.96 -43.78 2.86
C ALA A 303 34.85 -44.52 4.22
N ARG A 304 33.72 -44.25 4.89
CA ARG A 304 32.90 -45.18 5.73
C ARG A 304 32.54 -46.45 4.92
N PRO A 305 32.24 -47.64 5.51
CA PRO A 305 31.10 -47.82 6.43
C PRO A 305 31.27 -48.93 7.50
N GLY A 306 30.28 -49.04 8.39
CA GLY A 306 30.15 -50.08 9.43
C GLY A 306 29.52 -49.51 10.68
#